data_AF-A0ABC8XX61-F1
#
_entry.id   AF-A0ABC8XX61-F1
#
_cell.length_a   1.000
_cell.length_b   1.000
_cell.length_c   1.000
_cell.angle_alpha   90.00
_cell.angle_beta   90.00
_cell.angle_gamma   90.00
#
_symmetry.space_group_name_H-M   'P 1'
#
loop_
_entity.id
_entity.type
_entity.pdbx_description
1 polymer ?
#
loop_
_entity_poly.entity_id
_entity_poly.type
_entity_poly.pdbx_seq_one_letter_code
_entity_poly.pdbx_strand_id
1 'polypeptide(L)'
;MEGGGSNTNFYRGSTTTLATNPSPAANGAGAHKGDREAAVDAELARVNKLPAHSSYAIHRIKVLNKLRHLLSIKRTTSQDEELELLFASLSI
;
A
#
# COMPACT_ATOMS: atom_id res chain seq x y z
N MET A 1 -30.56 -26.94 -47.84
CA MET A 1 -30.52 -28.10 -46.93
C MET A 1 -29.07 -28.18 -46.47
N GLU A 2 -28.70 -27.50 -45.38
CA GLU A 2 -28.74 -27.99 -43.98
C GLU A 2 -28.14 -29.40 -43.86
N GLY A 3 -27.13 -29.69 -43.05
CA GLY A 3 -26.46 -28.91 -42.01
C GLY A 3 -25.43 -29.75 -41.23
N GLY A 4 -24.77 -29.10 -40.26
CA GLY A 4 -24.09 -29.68 -39.07
C GLY A 4 -22.79 -30.46 -39.32
N GLY A 5 -21.62 -30.13 -38.77
CA GLY A 5 -21.30 -29.35 -37.57
C GLY A 5 -21.02 -30.30 -36.41
N SER A 6 -19.78 -30.78 -36.25
CA SER A 6 -19.28 -31.45 -35.03
C SER A 6 -17.75 -31.52 -35.04
N ASN A 7 -17.08 -30.40 -34.73
CA ASN A 7 -15.73 -30.43 -34.18
C ASN A 7 -15.86 -30.02 -32.71
N THR A 8 -15.93 -31.02 -31.84
CA THR A 8 -15.94 -30.82 -30.39
C THR A 8 -14.55 -30.37 -29.95
N ASN A 9 -14.28 -29.07 -30.01
CA ASN A 9 -13.16 -28.49 -29.28
C ASN A 9 -13.58 -28.33 -27.81
N PHE A 10 -12.81 -29.00 -26.95
CA PHE A 10 -12.90 -28.93 -25.51
C PHE A 10 -12.95 -27.49 -25.01
N TYR A 11 -14.02 -27.13 -24.32
CA TYR A 11 -14.11 -25.92 -23.52
C TYR A 11 -13.14 -26.05 -22.34
N ARG A 12 -12.00 -25.37 -22.41
CA ARG A 12 -11.31 -24.87 -21.21
C ARG A 12 -11.40 -23.35 -21.24
N GLY A 13 -12.42 -22.84 -20.56
CA GLY A 13 -12.50 -21.41 -20.26
C GLY A 13 -11.28 -20.97 -19.46
N SER A 14 -10.72 -19.82 -19.80
CA SER A 14 -10.90 -18.60 -19.01
C SER A 14 -10.11 -17.43 -19.61
N THR A 15 -10.88 -16.45 -20.09
CA THR A 15 -10.72 -14.99 -19.92
C THR A 15 -9.52 -14.26 -20.54
N THR A 16 -9.84 -13.59 -21.67
CA THR A 16 -9.86 -12.13 -21.82
C THR A 16 -8.57 -11.33 -21.64
N THR A 17 -8.11 -10.81 -22.78
CA THR A 17 -7.27 -9.63 -22.98
C THR A 17 -7.93 -8.33 -22.47
N LEU A 18 -7.24 -7.54 -21.65
CA LEU A 18 -7.30 -6.07 -21.60
C LEU A 18 -6.18 -5.59 -20.64
N ALA A 19 -5.05 -5.12 -21.15
CA ALA A 19 -4.75 -3.71 -21.42
C ALA A 19 -4.23 -2.94 -20.19
N THR A 20 -3.31 -2.03 -20.50
CA THR A 20 -2.99 -0.78 -19.81
C THR A 20 -2.33 -0.85 -18.42
N ASN A 21 -1.02 -0.59 -18.43
CA ASN A 21 -0.31 0.14 -17.39
C ASN A 21 -1.23 1.13 -16.64
N PRO A 22 -1.16 1.16 -15.30
CA PRO A 22 -1.22 2.40 -14.58
C PRO A 22 0.19 2.72 -14.08
N SER A 23 0.85 3.63 -14.79
CA SER A 23 1.82 4.52 -14.17
C SER A 23 1.16 5.13 -12.92
N PRO A 24 1.81 5.18 -11.75
CA PRO A 24 1.31 5.98 -10.65
C PRO A 24 1.66 7.44 -10.94
N ALA A 25 0.89 8.07 -11.83
CA ALA A 25 0.80 9.52 -11.89
C ALA A 25 -0.53 9.92 -11.27
N ALA A 26 -0.52 10.08 -9.94
CA ALA A 26 -1.59 10.77 -9.22
C ALA A 26 -0.97 11.88 -8.37
N ASN A 27 -1.04 13.08 -8.93
CA ASN A 27 -0.86 14.36 -8.26
C ASN A 27 -1.70 14.42 -6.98
N GLY A 28 -1.11 14.90 -5.87
CA GLY A 28 -1.86 15.12 -4.64
C GLY A 28 -1.02 15.60 -3.45
N ALA A 29 -0.14 16.59 -3.64
CA ALA A 29 0.67 17.22 -2.58
C ALA A 29 -0.14 17.96 -1.48
N GLY A 30 -1.43 17.66 -1.32
CA GLY A 30 -2.34 18.24 -0.33
C GLY A 30 -3.24 17.23 0.42
N ALA A 31 -3.27 15.94 0.05
CA ALA A 31 -4.05 14.91 0.76
C ALA A 31 -3.22 14.11 1.79
N HIS A 32 -1.90 14.29 1.75
CA HIS A 32 -0.96 13.32 2.25
C HIS A 32 -0.88 13.16 3.77
N LYS A 33 -1.25 14.14 4.59
CA LYS A 33 -1.00 14.07 6.03
C LYS A 33 -1.97 13.11 6.75
N GLY A 34 -3.27 13.23 6.46
CA GLY A 34 -4.30 12.38 7.08
C GLY A 34 -4.22 10.92 6.65
N ASP A 35 -3.91 10.69 5.37
CA ASP A 35 -3.74 9.33 4.84
C ASP A 35 -2.49 8.65 5.44
N ARG A 36 -1.40 9.40 5.64
CA ARG A 36 -0.18 8.90 6.30
C ARG A 36 -0.42 8.54 7.77
N GLU A 37 -1.17 9.37 8.50
CA GLU A 37 -1.54 9.09 9.90
C GLU A 37 -2.41 7.84 9.99
N ALA A 38 -3.39 7.70 9.11
CA ALA A 38 -4.22 6.50 9.02
C ALA A 38 -3.43 5.24 8.67
N ALA A 39 -2.46 5.34 7.75
CA ALA A 39 -1.59 4.22 7.36
C ALA A 39 -0.68 3.76 8.52
N VAL A 40 -0.07 4.70 9.25
CA VAL A 40 0.72 4.39 10.45
C VAL A 40 -0.14 3.73 11.52
N ASP A 41 -1.36 4.21 11.74
CA ASP A 41 -2.27 3.67 12.74
C ASP A 41 -2.79 2.27 12.36
N ALA A 42 -3.07 2.03 11.08
CA ALA A 42 -3.44 0.71 10.58
C ALA A 42 -2.30 -0.30 10.74
N GLU A 43 -1.07 0.09 10.42
CA GLU A 43 0.11 -0.74 10.60
C GLU A 43 0.40 -1.00 12.09
N LEU A 44 0.21 0.00 12.96
CA LEU A 44 0.34 -0.16 14.40
C LEU A 44 -0.68 -1.15 14.96
N ALA A 45 -1.93 -1.06 14.52
CA ALA A 45 -2.99 -2.01 14.88
C ALA A 45 -2.70 -3.43 14.37
N ARG A 46 -2.09 -3.57 13.18
CA ARG A 46 -1.66 -4.87 12.65
C ARG A 46 -0.53 -5.47 13.49
N VAL A 47 0.48 -4.67 13.82
CA VAL A 47 1.65 -5.13 14.58
C VAL A 47 1.30 -5.45 16.03
N ASN A 48 0.36 -4.73 16.64
CA ASN A 48 -0.14 -5.03 18.00
C ASN A 48 -0.88 -6.38 18.10
N LYS A 49 -1.30 -6.97 16.98
CA LYS A 49 -1.88 -8.33 16.95
C LYS A 49 -0.81 -9.42 16.92
N LEU A 50 0.46 -9.06 16.73
CA LEU A 50 1.58 -10.01 16.76
C LEU A 50 1.98 -10.34 18.19
N PRO A 51 2.65 -11.49 18.43
CA PRO A 51 3.19 -11.82 19.74
C PRO A 51 4.11 -10.71 20.27
N ALA A 52 3.79 -10.20 21.47
CA ALA A 52 4.41 -9.02 22.08
C ALA A 52 5.93 -9.13 22.30
N HIS A 53 6.47 -10.35 22.33
CA HIS A 53 7.89 -10.61 22.55
C HIS A 53 8.69 -10.87 21.26
N SER A 54 8.06 -10.75 20.09
CA SER A 54 8.81 -10.87 18.84
C SER A 54 9.66 -9.61 18.61
N SER A 55 10.94 -9.82 18.32
CA SER A 55 11.90 -8.74 18.04
C SER A 55 11.39 -7.78 16.95
N TYR A 56 10.78 -8.33 15.90
CA TYR A 56 10.14 -7.56 14.83
C TYR A 56 9.01 -6.65 15.36
N ALA A 57 8.06 -7.17 16.16
CA ALA A 57 6.95 -6.36 16.65
C ALA A 57 7.44 -5.22 17.56
N ILE A 58 8.36 -5.52 18.48
CA ILE A 58 8.97 -4.52 19.37
C ILE A 58 9.64 -3.41 18.56
N HIS A 59 10.47 -3.78 17.58
CA HIS A 59 11.15 -2.79 16.76
C HIS A 59 10.18 -1.99 15.88
N ARG A 60 9.21 -2.66 15.25
CA ARG A 60 8.26 -2.02 14.35
C ARG A 60 7.37 -1.01 15.10
N ILE A 61 6.87 -1.35 16.29
CA ILE A 61 6.10 -0.42 17.15
C ILE A 61 6.93 0.84 17.48
N LYS A 62 8.22 0.69 17.81
CA LYS A 62 9.10 1.83 18.10
C LYS A 62 9.27 2.74 16.89
N VAL A 63 9.40 2.18 15.68
CA VAL A 63 9.49 2.96 14.44
C VAL A 63 8.17 3.70 14.16
N LEU A 64 7.03 3.03 14.27
CA LEU A 64 5.71 3.62 14.02
C LEU A 64 5.40 4.76 14.99
N ASN A 65 5.75 4.61 16.27
CA ASN A 65 5.58 5.69 17.26
C ASN A 65 6.45 6.92 16.93
N LYS A 66 7.68 6.70 16.43
CA LYS A 66 8.53 7.80 15.97
C LYS A 66 7.93 8.49 14.74
N LEU A 67 7.38 7.74 13.77
CA LEU A 67 6.70 8.32 12.61
C LEU A 67 5.47 9.15 13.00
N ARG A 68 4.64 8.61 13.90
CA ARG A 68 3.47 9.32 14.43
C ARG A 68 3.86 10.64 15.11
N HIS A 69 4.96 10.63 15.87
CA HIS A 69 5.50 11.86 16.46
C HIS A 69 5.98 12.85 15.40
N LEU A 70 6.71 12.39 14.38
CA LEU A 70 7.16 13.23 13.27
C LEU A 70 6.00 13.82 12.46
N LEU A 71 4.85 13.14 12.37
CA LEU A 71 3.63 13.67 11.75
C LEU A 71 2.94 14.73 12.62
N SER A 72 3.12 14.70 13.94
CA SER A 72 2.48 15.63 14.87
C SER A 72 3.19 16.98 15.00
N ILE A 73 4.48 17.06 14.67
CA ILE A 73 5.25 18.30 14.79
C ILE A 73 5.04 19.21 13.57
N LYS A 74 5.18 20.53 13.76
CA LYS A 74 5.18 21.49 12.65
C LYS A 74 6.53 21.39 11.93
N ARG A 75 6.50 20.99 10.66
CA ARG A 75 7.69 20.73 9.83
C ARG A 75 7.91 21.82 8.78
N THR A 76 9.15 21.93 8.33
CA THR A 76 9.52 22.72 7.13
C THR A 76 9.30 21.89 5.87
N THR A 77 9.27 22.52 4.69
CA THR A 77 9.06 21.83 3.41
C THR A 77 10.09 20.73 3.16
N SER A 78 11.38 20.99 3.45
CA SER A 78 12.45 20.00 3.30
C SER A 78 12.29 18.79 4.24
N GLN A 79 11.77 19.00 5.45
CA GLN A 79 11.47 17.90 6.38
C GLN A 79 10.26 17.07 5.93
N ASP A 80 9.30 17.68 5.25
CA ASP A 80 8.17 16.98 4.64
C ASP A 80 8.62 16.05 3.51
N GLU A 81 9.57 16.50 2.69
CA GLU A 81 10.20 15.71 1.61
C GLU A 81 11.02 14.53 2.16
N GLU A 82 11.89 14.77 3.15
CA GLU A 82 12.66 13.70 3.81
C GLU A 82 11.74 12.64 4.44
N LEU A 83 10.65 13.09 5.06
CA LEU A 83 9.67 12.20 5.66
C LEU A 83 8.92 11.38 4.61
N GLU A 84 8.61 11.96 3.46
CA GLU A 84 8.01 11.24 2.33
C GLU A 84 8.92 10.15 1.78
N LEU A 85 10.23 10.43 1.66
CA LEU A 85 11.22 9.41 1.31
C LEU A 85 11.29 8.28 2.35
N LEU A 86 11.14 8.62 3.64
CA LEU A 86 11.08 7.63 4.71
C LEU A 86 9.84 6.73 4.59
N PHE A 87 8.66 7.29 4.30
CA PHE A 87 7.43 6.53 4.03
C PHE A 87 7.62 5.57 2.85
N ALA A 88 8.21 6.05 1.74
CA ALA A 88 8.51 5.22 0.57
C ALA A 88 9.43 4.04 0.93
N SER A 89 10.47 4.29 1.73
CA SER A 89 11.40 3.23 2.18
C SER A 89 10.75 2.17 3.09
N LEU A 90 9.72 2.57 3.84
CA LEU A 90 9.02 1.71 4.78
C LEU A 90 7.80 1.02 4.15
N SER A 91 7.46 1.37 2.91
CA SER A 91 6.35 0.84 2.11
C SER A 91 5.02 0.82 2.87
N ILE A 92 4.72 1.96 3.51
CA ILE A 92 3.52 2.21 4.31
C ILE A 92 2.81 3.48 3.85
#